data_AF-A0A399NBB0-F1
#
_entry.id   AF-A0A399NBB0-F1
#
_cell.length_a   1.000
_cell.length_b   1.000
_cell.length_c   1.000
_cell.angle_alpha   90.00
_cell.angle_beta   90.00
_cell.angle_gamma   90.00
#
_symmetry.space_group_name_H-M   'P 1'
#
loop_
_entity.id
_entity.type
_entity.pdbx_description
1 polymer ?
#
loop_
_entity_poly.entity_id
_entity_poly.type
_entity_poly.pdbx_seq_one_letter_code
_entity_poly.pdbx_strand_id
1 'polypeptide(L)'
;MQSRWAAAILGDREDPRARLHAIFGGPAATSGQPPAAALEWAERTLAEADPAHEADSVAATRMLRRAERRLTLGPAVFLAEHAVARRRPA
;
A
#
# COMPACT_ATOMS: atom_id res chain seq x y z
N MET A 1 -16.64 -4.93 18.11
CA MET A 1 -16.59 -4.03 16.93
C MET A 1 -15.19 -4.09 16.32
N GLN A 2 -14.93 -5.05 15.42
CA GLN A 2 -13.74 -5.02 14.58
C GLN A 2 -14.20 -5.14 13.12
N SER A 3 -13.75 -4.17 12.33
CA SER A 3 -14.39 -3.68 11.12
C SER A 3 -14.56 -4.77 10.06
N ARG A 4 -15.83 -5.11 9.81
CA ARG A 4 -16.37 -5.96 8.73
C ARG A 4 -16.10 -5.42 7.32
N TRP A 5 -15.19 -4.46 7.18
CA TRP A 5 -14.81 -3.75 5.96
C TRP A 5 -13.59 -4.38 5.28
N ALA A 6 -12.74 -5.13 6.01
CA ALA A 6 -11.61 -5.84 5.43
C ALA A 6 -12.02 -7.00 4.50
N ALA A 7 -13.23 -7.55 4.69
CA ALA A 7 -13.71 -8.69 3.91
C ALA A 7 -14.46 -8.30 2.61
N ALA A 8 -14.82 -7.03 2.42
CA ALA A 8 -15.69 -6.61 1.32
C ALA A 8 -14.95 -6.06 0.09
N ILE A 9 -13.64 -5.77 0.19
CA ILE A 9 -12.78 -5.37 -0.95
C ILE A 9 -12.03 -6.61 -1.51
N LEU A 10 -12.56 -7.81 -1.30
CA LEU A 10 -12.03 -9.06 -1.85
C LEU A 10 -12.74 -9.40 -3.17
N GLY A 11 -12.82 -8.42 -4.06
CA GLY A 11 -13.25 -8.60 -5.44
C GLY A 11 -12.08 -9.01 -6.35
N ASP A 12 -11.13 -9.79 -5.85
CA ASP A 12 -10.18 -10.61 -6.59
C ASP A 12 -9.50 -11.54 -5.56
N ARG A 13 -9.36 -12.82 -5.86
CA ARG A 13 -8.79 -13.82 -4.92
C ARG A 13 -7.25 -13.75 -4.87
N GLU A 14 -6.67 -12.73 -5.51
CA GLU A 14 -5.23 -12.53 -5.61
C GLU A 14 -4.66 -11.93 -4.32
N ASP A 15 -3.63 -12.56 -3.76
CA ASP A 15 -2.91 -12.03 -2.60
C ASP A 15 -2.24 -10.69 -2.99
N PRO A 16 -2.55 -9.58 -2.30
CA PRO A 16 -1.97 -8.27 -2.61
C PRO A 16 -0.43 -8.29 -2.56
N ARG A 17 0.17 -9.15 -1.71
CA ARG A 17 1.62 -9.30 -1.62
C ARG A 17 2.20 -9.95 -2.87
N ALA A 18 1.52 -10.94 -3.43
CA ALA A 18 1.94 -11.59 -4.67
C ALA A 18 1.91 -10.58 -5.84
N ARG A 19 0.87 -9.75 -5.91
CA ARG A 19 0.80 -8.69 -6.93
C ARG A 19 1.88 -7.63 -6.74
N LEU A 20 2.11 -7.18 -5.52
CA LEU A 20 3.18 -6.22 -5.22
C LEU A 20 4.55 -6.78 -5.57
N HIS A 21 4.81 -8.06 -5.28
CA HIS A 21 6.03 -8.73 -5.68
C HIS A 21 6.18 -8.81 -7.21
N ALA A 22 5.09 -9.09 -7.94
CA ALA A 22 5.13 -9.08 -9.41
C ALA A 22 5.40 -7.70 -10.02
N ILE A 23 5.06 -6.61 -9.33
CA ILE A 23 5.28 -5.23 -9.80
C ILE A 23 6.66 -4.73 -9.39
N PHE A 24 7.03 -4.87 -8.12
CA PHE A 24 8.21 -4.24 -7.53
C PHE A 24 9.39 -5.20 -7.29
N GLY A 25 9.16 -6.51 -7.44
CA GLY A 25 10.17 -7.54 -7.19
C GLY A 25 10.60 -7.63 -5.72
N GLY A 26 11.86 -8.00 -5.53
CA GLY A 26 12.51 -8.09 -4.22
C GLY A 26 12.20 -9.37 -3.43
N PRO A 27 12.79 -9.54 -2.24
CA PRO A 27 12.55 -10.71 -1.40
C PRO A 27 11.07 -10.85 -1.04
N ALA A 28 10.59 -12.09 -0.95
CA ALA A 28 9.24 -12.36 -0.50
C ALA A 28 9.02 -11.76 0.90
N ALA A 29 7.88 -11.09 1.08
CA ALA A 29 7.57 -10.45 2.36
C ALA A 29 7.39 -11.49 3.46
N THR A 30 7.88 -11.18 4.67
CA THR A 30 7.52 -11.94 5.87
C THR A 30 6.05 -11.67 6.22
N SER A 31 5.36 -12.67 6.77
CA SER A 31 3.90 -12.70 6.97
C SER A 31 3.29 -11.36 7.41
N GLY A 32 2.26 -10.91 6.69
CA GLY A 32 1.48 -9.70 7.02
C GLY A 32 2.06 -8.39 6.51
N GLN A 33 3.32 -8.33 6.10
CA GLN A 33 3.95 -7.12 5.55
C GLN A 33 3.92 -7.09 4.01
N PRO A 34 3.95 -5.89 3.39
CA PRO A 34 4.25 -5.74 1.97
C PRO A 34 5.72 -6.09 1.66
N PRO A 35 6.06 -6.44 0.41
CA PRO A 35 7.45 -6.57 -0.01
C PRO A 35 8.23 -5.28 0.26
N ALA A 36 9.46 -5.38 0.77
CA ALA A 36 10.26 -4.22 1.18
C ALA A 36 10.43 -3.21 0.03
N ALA A 37 10.71 -3.70 -1.18
CA ALA A 37 10.84 -2.85 -2.37
C ALA A 37 9.57 -2.04 -2.68
N ALA A 38 8.39 -2.65 -2.48
CA ALA A 38 7.12 -1.96 -2.67
C ALA A 38 6.88 -0.89 -1.59
N LEU A 39 7.24 -1.21 -0.34
CA LEU A 39 7.09 -0.29 0.78
C LEU A 39 8.02 0.92 0.67
N GLU A 40 9.29 0.70 0.36
CA GLU A 40 10.27 1.77 0.14
C GLU A 40 9.86 2.67 -1.03
N TRP A 41 9.37 2.08 -2.11
CA TRP A 41 8.84 2.86 -3.24
C TRP A 41 7.64 3.71 -2.83
N ALA A 42 6.69 3.15 -2.06
CA ALA A 42 5.53 3.88 -1.58
C ALA A 42 5.92 5.01 -0.62
N GLU A 43 6.86 4.76 0.29
CA GLU A 43 7.40 5.76 1.21
C GLU A 43 8.08 6.90 0.45
N ARG A 44 8.87 6.62 -0.59
CA ARG A 44 9.48 7.69 -1.40
C ARG A 44 8.42 8.50 -2.15
N THR A 45 7.52 7.81 -2.85
CA THR A 45 6.47 8.42 -3.66
C THR A 45 5.58 9.35 -2.84
N LEU A 46 5.16 8.90 -1.65
CA LEU A 46 4.33 9.71 -0.77
C LEU A 46 5.12 10.84 -0.11
N ALA A 47 6.45 10.76 0.03
CA ALA A 47 7.25 11.84 0.62
C ALA A 47 7.42 12.99 -0.37
N GLU A 48 7.56 12.66 -1.65
CA GLU A 48 7.61 13.63 -2.74
C GLU A 48 6.27 14.32 -2.97
N ALA A 49 5.16 13.58 -2.88
CA ALA A 49 3.83 14.08 -3.20
C ALA A 49 3.04 14.64 -2.00
N ASP A 50 3.40 14.26 -0.77
CA ASP A 50 2.83 14.77 0.49
C ASP A 50 3.94 14.92 1.55
N PRO A 51 4.77 15.98 1.45
CA PRO A 51 5.87 16.22 2.39
C PRO A 51 5.39 16.57 3.81
N ALA A 52 4.15 17.02 3.96
CA ALA A 52 3.55 17.34 5.25
C ALA A 52 3.01 16.10 5.99
N HIS A 53 2.96 14.95 5.33
CA HIS A 53 2.45 13.68 5.88
C HIS A 53 0.98 13.78 6.35
N GLU A 54 0.18 14.60 5.68
CA GLU A 54 -1.24 14.82 6.01
C GLU A 54 -2.17 13.80 5.34
N ALA A 55 -1.70 13.09 4.31
CA ALA A 55 -2.51 12.15 3.56
C ALA A 55 -2.96 10.96 4.41
N ASP A 56 -4.28 10.76 4.48
CA ASP A 56 -4.87 9.54 5.01
C ASP A 56 -4.68 8.34 4.04
N SER A 57 -5.10 7.13 4.46
CA SER A 57 -4.95 5.93 3.65
C SER A 57 -5.66 6.00 2.29
N VAL A 58 -6.76 6.77 2.18
CA VAL A 58 -7.52 6.93 0.94
C VAL A 58 -6.80 7.88 -0.01
N ALA A 59 -6.31 9.01 0.50
CA ALA A 59 -5.50 9.96 -0.25
C ALA A 59 -4.20 9.30 -0.74
N ALA A 60 -3.49 8.61 0.15
CA ALA A 60 -2.29 7.85 -0.18
C ALA A 60 -2.55 6.78 -1.25
N THR A 61 -3.65 6.01 -1.14
CA THR A 61 -4.03 5.03 -2.18
C THR A 61 -4.20 5.68 -3.55
N ARG A 62 -4.85 6.85 -3.62
CA ARG A 62 -5.04 7.58 -4.88
C ARG A 62 -3.71 8.07 -5.45
N MET A 63 -2.80 8.56 -4.61
CA MET A 63 -1.48 9.02 -5.02
C MET A 63 -0.64 7.85 -5.57
N LEU A 64 -0.58 6.73 -4.87
CA LEU A 64 0.16 5.54 -5.31
C LEU A 64 -0.36 4.98 -6.64
N ARG A 65 -1.69 4.91 -6.83
CA ARG A 65 -2.28 4.45 -8.11
C ARG A 65 -2.07 5.42 -9.27
N ARG A 66 -1.88 6.72 -8.99
CA ARG A 66 -1.49 7.69 -10.02
C ARG A 66 -0.04 7.52 -10.42
N ALA A 67 0.83 7.22 -9.46
CA ALA A 67 2.27 7.01 -9.69
C ALA A 67 2.58 5.67 -10.39
N GLU A 68 1.88 4.59 -10.03
CA GLU A 68 2.04 3.26 -10.67
C GLU A 68 0.68 2.75 -11.17
N ARG A 69 0.45 2.86 -12.50
CA ARG A 69 -0.83 2.49 -13.12
C ARG A 69 -1.10 0.99 -13.11
N ARG A 70 -0.08 0.14 -12.95
CA ARG A 70 -0.23 -1.33 -12.83
C ARG A 70 -0.78 -1.73 -11.45
N LEU A 71 -0.78 -0.82 -10.48
CA LEU A 71 -1.25 -1.05 -9.13
C LEU A 71 -2.79 -1.08 -9.09
N THR A 72 -3.35 -2.27 -8.87
CA THR A 72 -4.79 -2.44 -8.68
C THR A 72 -5.20 -1.97 -7.28
N LEU A 73 -6.51 -1.78 -7.07
CA LEU A 73 -7.03 -1.14 -5.85
C LEU A 73 -6.64 -1.90 -4.56
N GLY A 74 -6.81 -3.23 -4.52
CA GLY A 74 -6.52 -4.02 -3.32
C GLY A 74 -5.06 -3.88 -2.84
N PRO A 75 -4.06 -4.19 -3.68
CA PRO A 75 -2.65 -4.01 -3.33
C PRO A 75 -2.29 -2.55 -3.05
N ALA A 76 -2.92 -1.58 -3.73
CA ALA A 76 -2.71 -0.16 -3.44
C ALA A 76 -3.18 0.23 -2.03
N VAL A 77 -4.38 -0.20 -1.64
CA VAL A 77 -4.92 0.03 -0.30
C VAL A 77 -4.04 -0.63 0.75
N PHE A 78 -3.69 -1.89 0.55
CA PHE A 78 -2.82 -2.64 1.46
C PHE A 78 -1.47 -1.93 1.65
N LEU A 79 -0.84 -1.46 0.57
CA LEU A 79 0.43 -0.76 0.63
C LEU A 79 0.30 0.63 1.29
N ALA A 80 -0.77 1.36 0.99
CA ALA A 80 -1.04 2.68 1.56
C ALA A 80 -1.27 2.61 3.08
N GLU A 81 -2.01 1.61 3.57
CA GLU A 81 -2.22 1.40 5.00
C GLU A 81 -0.90 1.22 5.75
N HIS A 82 0.01 0.41 5.21
CA HIS A 82 1.33 0.18 5.80
C HIS A 82 2.21 1.43 5.75
N ALA A 83 2.24 2.13 4.61
CA ALA A 83 3.05 3.34 4.45
C ALA A 83 2.56 4.50 5.36
N VAL A 84 1.25 4.72 5.44
CA VAL A 84 0.67 5.76 6.32
C VAL A 84 0.86 5.41 7.79
N ALA A 85 0.69 4.14 8.18
CA ALA A 85 0.92 3.71 9.56
C ALA A 85 2.35 3.99 10.04
N ARG A 86 3.35 3.87 9.16
CA ARG A 86 4.76 4.15 9.47
C ARG A 86 5.11 5.65 9.56
N ARG A 87 4.30 6.51 8.94
CA ARG A 87 4.51 7.96 8.89
C ARG A 87 3.86 8.70 10.05
N ARG A 88 2.88 8.09 10.73
CA ARG A 88 2.25 8.70 11.89
C ARG A 88 3.26 8.79 13.04
N PRO A 89 3.48 9.98 13.62
CA PRO A 89 4.25 10.08 14.86
C PRO A 89 3.53 9.30 15.96
N ALA A 90 4.30 8.60 16.80
CA ALA A 90 3.81 7.86 17.96
C ALA A 90 3.18 8.77 19.01
#